data_AF-Q6NA64-F1
#
_entry.id   AF-Q6NA64-F1
#
_cell.length_a   1.000
_cell.length_b   1.000
_cell.length_c   1.000
_cell.angle_alpha   90.00
_cell.angle_beta   90.00
_cell.angle_gamma   90.00
#
_symmetry.space_group_name_H-M   'P 1'
#
loop_
_entity.id
_entity.type
_entity.pdbx_description
1 polymer ?
#
loop_
_entity_poly.entity_id
_entity_poly.type
_entity_poly.pdbx_seq_one_letter_code
_entity_poly.pdbx_strand_id
1 'polypeptide(L)' 'MKKLLMLSVVGVGMLTASAASAASYKWCIDYGTADALECEYRTLAACRATASGVGGECTVNPHMLFGNASTAQSAR' A
#
# COMPACT_ATOMS: atom_id res chain seq x y z
N MET A 1 7.25 26.62 54.49
CA MET A 1 7.72 25.52 53.61
C MET A 1 6.62 25.21 52.60
N LYS A 2 6.71 25.77 51.38
CA LYS A 2 5.70 25.63 50.33
C LYS A 2 5.98 24.32 49.57
N LYS A 3 5.24 23.26 49.86
CA LYS A 3 5.31 21.99 49.11
C LYS A 3 4.46 22.16 47.84
N LEU A 4 5.07 22.54 46.73
CA LEU A 4 4.42 22.45 45.42
C LEU A 4 4.26 20.97 45.07
N LEU A 5 3.03 20.49 45.10
CA LEU A 5 2.66 19.19 44.54
C LEU A 5 2.48 19.39 43.03
N MET A 6 3.45 18.91 42.24
CA MET A 6 3.27 18.77 40.80
C MET A 6 2.25 17.66 40.53
N LEU A 7 1.10 18.04 39.97
CA LEU A 7 0.07 17.14 39.51
C LEU A 7 0.40 16.76 38.06
N SER A 8 0.99 15.59 37.85
CA SER A 8 1.27 15.03 36.52
C SER A 8 -0.03 14.53 35.89
N VAL A 9 -0.53 15.26 34.89
CA VAL A 9 -1.64 14.82 34.05
C VAL A 9 -1.13 13.77 33.06
N VAL A 10 -1.46 12.50 33.30
CA VAL A 10 -1.26 11.42 32.32
C VAL A 10 -2.45 11.47 31.34
N GLY A 11 -2.22 12.02 30.16
CA GLY A 11 -3.17 11.99 29.05
C GLY A 11 -3.14 10.63 28.37
N VAL A 12 -4.19 9.82 28.54
CA VAL A 12 -4.36 8.58 27.78
C VAL A 12 -5.00 8.93 26.44
N GLY A 13 -4.17 9.02 25.39
CA GLY A 13 -4.64 9.19 24.02
C GLY A 13 -5.22 7.87 23.50
N MET A 14 -6.51 7.85 23.16
CA MET A 14 -7.12 6.73 22.44
C MET A 14 -6.62 6.73 20.99
N LEU A 15 -5.79 5.76 20.63
CA LEU A 15 -5.40 5.53 19.24
C LEU A 15 -6.54 4.83 18.51
N THR A 16 -7.28 5.54 17.67
CA THR A 16 -8.24 4.93 16.75
C THR A 16 -7.48 4.30 15.59
N ALA A 17 -7.44 2.97 15.54
CA ALA A 17 -6.91 2.24 14.39
C ALA A 17 -7.93 2.29 13.25
N SER A 18 -7.62 3.02 12.18
CA SER A 18 -8.40 2.98 10.94
C SER A 18 -8.00 1.74 10.15
N ALA A 19 -8.98 0.92 9.76
CA ALA A 19 -8.74 -0.17 8.83
C ALA A 19 -8.31 0.41 7.47
N ALA A 20 -7.13 0.03 6.99
CA ALA A 20 -6.65 0.42 5.67
C ALA A 20 -7.30 -0.48 4.61
N SER A 21 -8.26 0.06 3.86
CA SER A 21 -8.84 -0.62 2.71
C SER A 21 -7.78 -0.78 1.62
N ALA A 22 -7.46 -2.02 1.23
CA ALA A 22 -6.54 -2.27 0.13
C ALA A 22 -7.13 -1.67 -1.16
N ALA A 23 -6.49 -0.61 -1.67
CA ALA A 23 -6.87 -0.04 -2.94
C ALA A 23 -6.60 -1.05 -4.07
N SER A 24 -7.59 -1.31 -4.91
CA SER A 24 -7.44 -2.18 -6.07
C SER A 24 -6.65 -1.48 -7.17
N TYR A 25 -5.35 -1.76 -7.26
CA TYR A 25 -4.48 -1.26 -8.32
C TYR A 25 -4.40 -2.28 -9.46
N LYS A 26 -5.08 -1.98 -10.57
CA LYS A 26 -5.24 -2.89 -11.71
C LYS A 26 -4.09 -2.89 -12.68
N TRP A 27 -3.33 -1.81 -12.72
CA TRP A 27 -2.32 -1.59 -13.73
C TRP A 27 -0.96 -1.45 -13.09
N CYS A 28 0.04 -2.04 -13.74
CA CYS A 28 1.44 -1.94 -13.35
C CYS A 28 2.26 -1.43 -14.53
N ILE A 29 3.35 -0.73 -14.24
CA ILE A 29 4.41 -0.50 -15.22
C ILE A 29 5.37 -1.69 -15.17
N ASP A 30 5.66 -2.25 -16.33
CA ASP A 30 6.66 -3.28 -16.57
C ASP A 30 7.86 -2.65 -17.29
N TYR A 31 9.04 -2.79 -16.71
CA TYR A 31 10.29 -2.27 -17.29
C TYR A 31 11.05 -3.33 -18.11
N GLY A 32 10.44 -4.49 -18.38
CA GLY A 32 11.07 -5.61 -19.08
C GLY A 32 12.11 -6.37 -18.24
N THR A 33 12.17 -6.12 -16.93
CA THR A 33 13.02 -6.85 -15.98
C THR A 33 12.14 -7.66 -15.03
N ALA A 34 12.57 -8.89 -14.72
CA ALA A 34 11.72 -9.91 -14.08
C ALA A 34 11.15 -9.53 -12.70
N ASP A 35 11.68 -8.49 -12.06
CA ASP A 35 11.37 -8.13 -10.66
C ASP A 35 10.88 -6.67 -10.49
N ALA A 36 10.63 -5.92 -11.57
CA ALA A 36 10.27 -4.50 -11.49
C ALA A 36 8.84 -4.24 -12.04
N LEU A 37 7.82 -4.73 -11.33
CA LEU A 37 6.43 -4.34 -11.58
C LEU A 37 5.99 -3.26 -10.58
N GLU A 38 5.69 -2.07 -11.08
CA GLU A 38 5.19 -0.95 -10.27
C GLU A 38 3.66 -0.90 -10.34
N CYS A 39 2.99 -1.57 -9.41
CA CYS A 39 1.53 -1.83 -9.41
C CYS A 39 0.71 -0.82 -8.59
N GLU A 40 0.89 0.46 -8.83
CA GLU A 40 0.26 1.56 -8.07
C GLU A 40 -0.85 2.30 -8.84
N TYR A 41 -1.24 1.81 -10.02
CA TYR A 41 -2.15 2.51 -10.92
C TYR A 41 -3.56 1.90 -10.94
N ARG A 42 -4.56 2.73 -10.67
CA ARG A 42 -5.98 2.34 -10.75
C ARG A 42 -6.52 2.33 -12.18
N THR A 43 -6.00 3.21 -13.05
CA THR A 43 -6.44 3.35 -14.45
C THR A 43 -5.27 3.19 -15.41
N LEU A 44 -5.57 2.66 -16.60
CA LEU A 44 -4.58 2.49 -17.66
C LEU A 44 -4.02 3.85 -18.11
N ALA A 45 -4.87 4.88 -18.13
CA ALA A 45 -4.48 6.24 -18.48
C ALA A 45 -3.40 6.79 -17.54
N ALA A 46 -3.54 6.57 -16.22
CA ALA A 46 -2.55 6.99 -15.24
C ALA A 46 -1.23 6.23 -15.42
N CYS A 47 -1.28 4.91 -15.61
CA CYS A 47 -0.09 4.11 -15.88
C CYS A 47 0.66 4.62 -17.14
N ARG A 48 -0.07 4.85 -18.24
CA ARG A 48 0.54 5.31 -19.51
C ARG A 48 1.12 6.71 -19.39
N ALA A 49 0.47 7.59 -18.65
CA ALA A 49 0.99 8.93 -18.39
C ALA A 49 2.36 8.84 -17.69
N THR A 50 2.49 8.02 -16.66
CA THR A 50 3.78 7.83 -15.98
C THR A 50 4.80 7.10 -16.87
N ALA A 51 4.42 5.97 -17.47
CA ALA A 51 5.30 5.16 -18.33
C ALA A 51 5.87 5.98 -19.50
N SER A 52 5.09 6.94 -20.04
CA SER A 52 5.58 7.85 -21.09
C SER A 52 6.73 8.78 -20.64
N GLY A 53 6.87 9.00 -19.33
CA GLY A 53 7.95 9.80 -18.74
C GLY A 53 9.15 8.98 -18.25
N VAL A 54 8.92 7.76 -17.73
CA VAL A 54 9.97 6.93 -17.11
C VAL A 54 10.45 5.77 -18.00
N GLY A 55 9.73 5.46 -19.08
CA GLY A 55 9.92 4.25 -19.89
C GLY A 55 9.15 3.06 -19.33
N GLY A 56 8.94 2.02 -20.16
CA GLY A 56 8.22 0.80 -19.79
C GLY A 56 6.82 0.67 -20.43
N GLU A 57 6.16 -0.44 -20.14
CA GLU A 57 4.87 -0.82 -20.71
C GLU A 57 3.83 -1.08 -19.63
N CYS A 58 2.56 -0.77 -19.92
CA CYS A 58 1.49 -0.99 -18.95
C CYS A 58 0.90 -2.40 -19.07
N THR A 59 0.95 -3.16 -17.98
CA THR A 59 0.39 -4.51 -17.89
C THR A 59 -0.67 -4.62 -16.78
N VAL A 60 -1.46 -5.69 -16.79
CA VAL A 60 -2.42 -5.99 -15.73
C VAL A 60 -1.68 -6.52 -14.51
N ASN A 61 -2.06 -6.07 -13.32
CA ASN A 61 -1.51 -6.55 -12.07
C ASN A 61 -1.70 -8.07 -11.92
N PRO A 62 -0.62 -8.87 -11.90
CA PRO A 62 -0.73 -10.33 -11.82
C PRO A 62 -1.31 -10.79 -10.48
N HIS A 63 -1.18 -10.01 -9.39
CA HIS A 63 -1.83 -10.34 -8.11
C HIS A 63 -3.35 -10.36 -8.21
N MET A 64 -3.93 -9.66 -9.20
CA MET A 64 -5.37 -9.72 -9.46
C MET A 64 -5.79 -10.96 -10.26
N LEU A 65 -4.86 -11.59 -10.95
CA LEU A 65 -5.07 -12.84 -11.68
C LEU A 65 -4.90 -14.06 -10.75
N PHE A 66 -4.02 -13.96 -9.76
CA PHE A 66 -3.66 -15.06 -8.84
C PHE A 66 -4.08 -14.81 -7.37
N GLY A 67 -4.98 -13.84 -7.15
CA GLY A 67 -5.37 -13.39 -5.81
C GLY A 67 -5.89 -14.53 -4.91
N ASN A 68 -5.25 -14.66 -3.74
CA ASN A 68 -5.56 -15.53 -2.59
C ASN A 68 -4.94 -16.95 -2.51
N ALA A 69 -4.13 -17.41 -3.46
CA ALA A 69 -3.45 -18.71 -3.29
C ALA A 69 -2.48 -18.74 -2.08
N SER A 70 -1.89 -17.60 -1.70
CA SER A 70 -0.93 -17.51 -0.59
C SER A 70 -1.59 -17.52 0.80
N THR A 71 -2.83 -17.04 0.94
CA THR A 71 -3.53 -17.05 2.25
C THR A 71 -3.98 -18.46 2.65
N ALA A 72 -4.18 -19.36 1.69
CA ALA A 72 -4.48 -20.78 1.96
C ALA A 72 -3.25 -21.58 2.43
N GLN A 73 -2.03 -21.05 2.28
CA GLN A 73 -0.79 -21.77 2.60
C GLN A 73 -0.19 -21.43 3.96
N SER A 74 -0.60 -20.33 4.60
CA SER A 74 -0.16 -19.98 5.97
C SER A 74 -0.94 -20.68 7.09
N ALA A 75 -1.91 -21.56 6.73
CA ALA A 75 -2.73 -22.31 7.67
C ALA A 75 -2.50 -23.84 7.60
N ARG A 76 -1.40 -24.29 6.98
CA ARG A 76 -0.96 -25.69 6.99
C ARG A 76 0.33 -25.84 7.79
#